data_AF-A0A0J1ATH4-F1
#
_entry.id   AF-A0A0J1ATH4-F1
#
_cell.length_a   1.000
_cell.length_b   1.000
_cell.length_c   1.000
_cell.angle_alpha   90.00
_cell.angle_beta   90.00
_cell.angle_gamma   90.00
#
_symmetry.space_group_name_H-M   'P 1'
#
loop_
_entity.id
_entity.type
_entity.pdbx_description
1 polymer ?
#
loop_
_entity_poly.entity_id
_entity_poly.type
_entity_poly.pdbx_seq_one_letter_code
_entity_poly.pdbx_strand_id
1 'polypeptide(L)'
;MLAAFLLLAAGASALVHQSPLIDDAPRVNVSLFVMSRCPDARVCENVFEEVLKLDHILSKVHLEVDYLGHIDKNAPYGVECMHGDLECAGNAHQLCVRAHAPLDKFYATLSCMNYGNFPGSIGTVALTKRCATTAGIDWWRSGVGSCIEGKDAEKAGRLAEREAWLTGTEIELPSLPDLDELDEWAEAADLDHLDEEGQKRLRDSVKHTIKEGVTKSCTIRIASTLKHAPRECVVDGGVWKGCDDGHAASDFARVIRQEWDNLQK
;
A
#
# COMPACT_ATOMS: atom_id res chain seq x y z
N MET A 1 -3.80 -70.13 -30.44
CA MET A 1 -2.63 -69.25 -30.57
C MET A 1 -3.12 -67.96 -31.22
N LEU A 2 -3.48 -66.95 -30.43
CA LEU A 2 -4.03 -65.68 -30.91
C LEU A 2 -3.07 -64.57 -30.44
N ALA A 3 -2.58 -63.83 -31.43
CA ALA A 3 -1.56 -62.81 -31.29
C ALA A 3 -2.12 -61.51 -30.69
N ALA A 4 -1.22 -60.80 -30.01
CA ALA A 4 -1.44 -59.62 -29.21
C ALA A 4 -1.86 -58.39 -30.03
N PHE A 5 -2.75 -57.57 -29.44
CA PHE A 5 -2.87 -56.15 -29.76
C PHE A 5 -2.64 -55.36 -28.47
N LEU A 6 -1.45 -54.77 -28.33
CA LEU A 6 -1.18 -53.73 -27.36
C LEU A 6 -1.84 -52.43 -27.85
N LEU A 7 -2.83 -51.94 -27.12
CA LEU A 7 -3.33 -50.57 -27.24
C LEU A 7 -2.50 -49.67 -26.32
N LEU A 8 -1.56 -48.93 -26.91
CA LEU A 8 -0.90 -47.78 -26.25
C LEU A 8 -1.90 -46.62 -26.22
N ALA A 9 -2.48 -46.35 -25.05
CA ALA A 9 -3.18 -45.09 -24.81
C ALA A 9 -2.13 -44.00 -24.59
N ALA A 10 -1.88 -43.18 -25.62
CA ALA A 10 -1.13 -41.95 -25.48
C ALA A 10 -1.99 -40.95 -24.68
N GLY A 11 -1.68 -40.78 -23.40
CA GLY A 11 -2.24 -39.70 -22.60
C GLY A 11 -1.77 -38.36 -23.15
N ALA A 12 -2.68 -37.58 -23.72
CA ALA A 12 -2.41 -36.19 -24.04
C ALA A 12 -2.28 -35.41 -22.73
N SER A 13 -1.05 -35.12 -22.33
CA SER A 13 -0.80 -34.10 -21.30
C SER A 13 -1.34 -32.77 -21.82
N ALA A 14 -2.48 -32.35 -21.29
CA ALA A 14 -2.93 -30.97 -21.42
C ALA A 14 -1.93 -30.08 -20.68
N LEU A 15 -0.94 -29.58 -21.41
CA LEU A 15 -0.15 -28.43 -21.00
C LEU A 15 -1.13 -27.26 -20.85
N VAL A 16 -1.49 -26.96 -19.60
CA VAL A 16 -2.16 -25.71 -19.25
C VAL A 16 -1.17 -24.60 -19.59
N HIS A 17 -1.35 -23.99 -20.75
CA HIS A 17 -0.67 -22.77 -21.14
C HIS A 17 -1.25 -21.66 -20.26
N GLN A 18 -0.70 -21.47 -19.05
CA GLN A 18 -0.83 -20.21 -18.35
C GLN A 18 0.02 -19.21 -19.12
N SER A 19 -0.58 -18.55 -20.11
CA SER A 19 -0.04 -17.32 -20.65
C SER A 19 0.13 -16.34 -19.48
N PRO A 20 1.34 -15.81 -19.23
CA PRO A 20 1.46 -14.73 -18.29
C PRO A 20 0.81 -13.52 -18.97
N LEU A 21 -0.29 -13.03 -18.41
CA LEU A 21 -0.77 -11.68 -18.71
C LEU A 21 0.23 -10.73 -18.06
N ILE A 22 1.41 -10.59 -18.66
CA ILE A 22 2.30 -9.48 -18.37
C ILE A 22 1.67 -8.30 -19.09
N ASP A 23 1.06 -7.41 -18.30
CA ASP A 23 0.57 -6.12 -18.75
C ASP A 23 1.78 -5.20 -18.99
N ASP A 24 2.52 -5.49 -20.07
CA ASP A 24 3.73 -4.77 -20.54
C ASP A 24 3.37 -3.46 -21.27
N ALA A 25 2.10 -3.05 -21.27
CA ALA A 25 1.70 -1.77 -21.85
C ALA A 25 2.29 -0.62 -21.02
N PRO A 26 2.96 0.36 -21.66
CA PRO A 26 3.50 1.52 -20.95
C PRO A 26 2.41 2.24 -20.17
N ARG A 27 2.62 2.44 -18.86
CA ARG A 27 1.70 3.17 -17.99
C ARG A 27 2.26 4.52 -17.58
N VAL A 28 1.38 5.44 -17.21
CA VAL A 28 1.78 6.74 -16.67
C VAL A 28 2.32 6.55 -15.27
N ASN A 29 3.59 6.89 -15.06
CA ASN A 29 4.19 6.88 -13.73
C ASN A 29 3.63 8.04 -12.91
N VAL A 30 3.00 7.71 -11.79
CA VAL A 30 2.52 8.68 -10.81
C VAL A 30 3.14 8.34 -9.47
N SER A 31 3.71 9.34 -8.79
CA SER A 31 4.32 9.19 -7.47
C SER A 31 3.64 10.12 -6.47
N LEU A 32 3.27 9.58 -5.31
CA LEU A 32 2.81 10.33 -4.15
C LEU A 32 3.89 10.25 -3.09
N PHE A 33 4.39 11.40 -2.64
CA PHE A 33 5.31 11.49 -1.51
C PHE A 33 4.56 12.05 -0.31
N VAL A 34 4.38 11.22 0.72
CA VAL A 34 3.44 11.45 1.81
C VAL A 34 4.06 11.09 3.17
N MET A 35 3.30 11.30 4.24
CA MET A 35 3.57 10.70 5.55
C MET A 35 2.24 10.23 6.14
N SER A 36 2.21 9.02 6.68
CA SER A 36 0.97 8.34 7.06
C SER A 36 0.14 9.08 8.13
N ARG A 37 0.77 9.95 8.93
CA ARG A 37 0.09 10.73 9.98
C ARG A 37 -0.03 12.23 9.65
N CYS A 38 0.33 12.64 8.43
CA CYS A 38 0.31 14.04 8.01
C CYS A 38 -1.09 14.48 7.53
N PRO A 39 -1.67 15.57 8.05
CA PRO A 39 -2.97 16.04 7.62
C PRO A 39 -3.00 16.49 6.15
N ASP A 40 -1.90 17.02 5.62
CA ASP A 40 -1.78 17.38 4.20
C ASP A 40 -1.78 16.12 3.32
N ALA A 41 -1.09 15.04 3.72
CA ALA A 41 -1.09 13.77 2.97
C ALA A 41 -2.50 13.23 2.77
N ARG A 42 -3.33 13.26 3.83
CA ARG A 42 -4.73 12.83 3.76
C ARG A 42 -5.52 13.58 2.67
N VAL A 43 -5.18 14.85 2.39
CA VAL A 43 -5.84 15.64 1.34
C VAL A 43 -5.55 15.08 -0.05
N CYS A 44 -4.29 14.88 -0.42
CA CYS A 44 -3.97 14.30 -1.73
C CYS A 44 -4.35 12.84 -1.84
N GLU A 45 -4.23 12.04 -0.77
CA GLU A 45 -4.65 10.64 -0.79
C GLU A 45 -6.14 10.50 -1.09
N ASN A 46 -6.98 11.34 -0.48
CA ASN A 46 -8.42 11.38 -0.78
C ASN A 46 -8.70 11.80 -2.23
N VAL A 47 -8.01 12.85 -2.72
CA VAL A 47 -8.15 13.26 -4.13
C VAL A 47 -7.72 12.13 -5.07
N PHE A 48 -6.62 11.44 -4.76
CA PHE A 48 -6.12 10.38 -5.62
C PHE A 48 -6.98 9.12 -5.56
N GLU A 49 -7.64 8.84 -4.44
CA GLU A 49 -8.69 7.81 -4.39
C GLU A 49 -9.81 8.11 -5.39
N GLU A 50 -10.29 9.36 -5.45
CA GLU A 50 -11.28 9.78 -6.43
C GLU A 50 -10.75 9.67 -7.87
N VAL A 51 -9.47 10.03 -8.11
CA VAL A 51 -8.81 9.89 -9.42
C VAL A 51 -8.84 8.45 -9.90
N LEU A 52 -8.50 7.49 -9.03
CA LEU A 52 -8.45 6.07 -9.38
C LEU A 52 -9.84 5.47 -9.66
N LYS A 53 -10.91 6.06 -9.09
CA LYS A 53 -12.30 5.69 -9.37
C LYS A 53 -12.83 6.23 -10.70
N LEU A 54 -12.16 7.22 -11.30
CA LEU A 54 -12.56 7.74 -12.59
C LEU A 54 -12.30 6.74 -13.71
N ASP A 55 -13.15 6.81 -14.73
CA ASP A 55 -13.24 5.81 -15.78
C ASP A 55 -11.87 5.45 -16.39
N HIS A 56 -11.55 4.16 -16.26
CA HIS A 56 -10.32 3.51 -16.73
C HIS A 56 -9.00 4.13 -16.26
N ILE A 57 -8.95 4.93 -15.17
CA ILE A 57 -7.69 5.50 -14.69
C ILE A 57 -6.81 4.45 -14.01
N LEU A 58 -7.40 3.57 -13.19
CA LEU A 58 -6.68 2.53 -12.44
C LEU A 58 -5.75 1.67 -13.34
N SER A 59 -6.19 1.34 -14.56
CA SER A 59 -5.40 0.54 -15.50
C SER A 59 -4.37 1.35 -16.29
N LYS A 60 -4.38 2.68 -16.21
CA LYS A 60 -3.47 3.57 -16.96
C LYS A 60 -2.25 4.00 -16.17
N VAL A 61 -2.23 3.76 -14.87
CA VAL A 61 -1.20 4.27 -13.98
C VAL A 61 -0.31 3.16 -13.44
N HIS A 62 0.96 3.48 -13.29
CA HIS A 62 1.86 2.84 -12.35
C HIS A 62 2.02 3.81 -11.18
N LEU A 63 1.34 3.52 -10.08
CA LEU A 63 1.28 4.39 -8.92
C LEU A 63 2.24 3.91 -7.83
N GLU A 64 3.17 4.78 -7.48
CA GLU A 64 4.12 4.62 -6.38
C GLU A 64 3.76 5.57 -5.24
N VAL A 65 3.87 5.07 -4.01
CA VAL A 65 3.67 5.87 -2.80
C VAL A 65 4.93 5.74 -1.96
N ASP A 66 5.59 6.85 -1.72
CA ASP A 66 6.82 6.94 -0.97
C ASP A 66 6.71 7.91 0.21
N TYR A 67 7.57 7.72 1.20
CA TYR A 67 7.41 8.37 2.49
C TYR A 67 8.56 9.30 2.82
N LEU A 68 8.25 10.43 3.45
CA LEU A 68 9.26 11.34 4.00
C LEU A 68 9.77 10.81 5.34
N GLY A 69 11.02 11.16 5.64
CA GLY A 69 11.70 10.85 6.89
C GLY A 69 13.20 11.13 6.77
N HIS A 70 13.93 10.81 7.83
CA HIS A 70 15.39 10.91 7.87
C HIS A 70 15.99 9.56 8.21
N ILE A 71 17.07 9.17 7.52
CA ILE A 71 17.75 7.91 7.81
C ILE A 71 18.55 8.08 9.11
N ASP A 72 18.16 7.36 10.16
CA ASP A 72 18.90 7.25 11.41
C ASP A 72 18.99 5.78 11.84
N LYS A 73 20.21 5.26 11.87
CA LYS A 73 20.50 3.88 12.29
C LYS A 73 20.20 3.60 13.77
N ASN A 74 20.07 4.65 14.59
CA ASN A 74 19.77 4.54 16.01
C ASN A 74 18.25 4.63 16.29
N ALA A 75 17.46 5.06 15.30
CA ALA A 75 16.00 5.09 15.42
C ALA A 75 15.43 3.66 15.39
N PRO A 76 14.29 3.39 16.07
CA PRO A 76 13.73 2.04 16.21
C PRO A 76 13.57 1.27 14.89
N TYR A 77 13.21 1.98 13.82
CA TYR A 77 12.98 1.40 12.49
C TYR A 77 14.10 1.73 11.47
N GLY A 78 15.20 2.35 11.91
CA GLY A 78 16.25 2.86 11.04
C GLY A 78 15.89 4.14 10.29
N VAL A 79 14.78 4.79 10.66
CA VAL A 79 14.24 6.02 10.11
C VAL A 79 13.63 6.85 11.25
N GLU A 80 13.86 8.15 11.23
CA GLU A 80 13.18 9.15 12.06
C GLU A 80 12.07 9.82 11.22
N CYS A 81 10.85 9.83 11.75
CA CYS A 81 9.66 10.39 11.10
C CYS A 81 9.18 11.67 11.80
N MET A 82 8.52 12.57 11.07
CA MET A 82 8.14 13.89 11.57
C MET A 82 7.05 13.84 12.66
N HIS A 83 6.20 12.81 12.64
CA HIS A 83 5.14 12.60 13.64
C HIS A 83 5.42 11.41 14.57
N GLY A 84 6.72 11.10 14.78
CA GLY A 84 7.18 10.08 15.72
C GLY A 84 7.10 8.63 15.21
N ASP A 85 7.36 7.68 16.09
CA ASP A 85 7.56 6.27 15.71
C ASP A 85 6.32 5.62 15.12
N LEU A 86 5.11 6.00 15.57
CA LEU A 86 3.86 5.52 14.99
C LEU A 86 3.69 5.94 13.53
N GLU A 87 4.23 7.09 13.11
CA GLU A 87 4.27 7.44 11.69
C GLU A 87 5.21 6.54 10.91
N CYS A 88 6.40 6.24 11.45
CA CYS A 88 7.34 5.33 10.81
C CYS A 88 6.75 3.92 10.66
N ALA A 89 6.10 3.40 11.71
CA ALA A 89 5.36 2.14 11.64
C ALA A 89 4.23 2.23 10.59
N GLY A 90 3.44 3.31 10.60
CA GLY A 90 2.35 3.53 9.64
C GLY A 90 2.82 3.57 8.19
N ASN A 91 3.92 4.27 7.93
CA ASN A 91 4.58 4.33 6.62
C ASN A 91 5.01 2.92 6.17
N ALA A 92 5.65 2.16 7.06
CA ALA A 92 6.06 0.79 6.77
C ALA A 92 4.87 -0.15 6.49
N HIS A 93 3.81 -0.04 7.28
CA HIS A 93 2.59 -0.83 7.10
C HIS A 93 1.97 -0.56 5.73
N GLN A 94 1.79 0.71 5.37
CA GLN A 94 1.24 1.10 4.07
C GLN A 94 2.14 0.62 2.91
N LEU A 95 3.47 0.67 3.05
CA LEU A 95 4.42 0.10 2.08
C LEU A 95 4.28 -1.43 1.95
N CYS A 96 4.09 -2.14 3.05
CA CYS A 96 3.83 -3.58 3.03
C CYS A 96 2.50 -3.90 2.33
N VAL A 97 1.43 -3.16 2.60
CA VAL A 97 0.16 -3.32 1.87
C VAL A 97 0.36 -3.06 0.38
N ARG A 98 1.03 -1.97 0.01
CA ARG A 98 1.28 -1.62 -1.40
C ARG A 98 2.08 -2.70 -2.13
N ALA A 99 2.99 -3.36 -1.44
CA ALA A 99 3.84 -4.40 -2.02
C ALA A 99 3.11 -5.73 -2.25
N HIS A 100 2.14 -6.06 -1.39
CA HIS A 100 1.52 -7.38 -1.32
C HIS A 100 0.03 -7.38 -1.67
N ALA A 101 -0.52 -6.23 -2.08
CA ALA A 101 -1.91 -6.10 -2.48
C ALA A 101 -2.07 -5.35 -3.83
N PRO A 102 -3.11 -5.69 -4.61
CA PRO A 102 -3.56 -4.88 -5.75
C PRO A 102 -3.84 -3.43 -5.37
N LEU A 103 -3.69 -2.51 -6.33
CA LEU A 103 -3.76 -1.07 -6.08
C LEU A 103 -5.11 -0.60 -5.53
N ASP A 104 -6.22 -1.19 -6.00
CA ASP A 104 -7.57 -0.94 -5.51
C ASP A 104 -7.71 -1.34 -4.04
N LYS A 105 -7.18 -2.51 -3.65
CA LYS A 105 -7.19 -2.97 -2.26
C LYS A 105 -6.25 -2.16 -1.36
N PHE A 106 -5.10 -1.73 -1.89
CA PHE A 106 -4.21 -0.81 -1.18
C PHE A 106 -4.94 0.50 -0.85
N TYR A 107 -5.60 1.13 -1.82
CA TYR A 107 -6.34 2.37 -1.58
C TYR A 107 -7.53 2.16 -0.64
N ALA A 108 -8.29 1.06 -0.78
CA ALA A 108 -9.36 0.75 0.16
C ALA A 108 -8.82 0.60 1.61
N THR A 109 -7.64 0.01 1.77
CA THR A 109 -6.96 -0.12 3.07
C THR A 109 -6.50 1.25 3.59
N LEU A 110 -5.85 2.05 2.75
CA LEU A 110 -5.38 3.39 3.08
C LEU A 110 -6.53 4.31 3.51
N SER A 111 -7.63 4.35 2.75
CA SER A 111 -8.81 5.14 3.07
C SER A 111 -9.47 4.69 4.37
N CYS A 112 -9.48 3.39 4.67
CA CYS A 112 -9.92 2.88 5.97
C CYS A 112 -9.02 3.37 7.12
N MET A 113 -7.70 3.35 6.95
CA MET A 113 -6.76 3.83 7.96
C MET A 113 -6.92 5.34 8.23
N ASN A 114 -7.28 6.11 7.19
CA ASN A 114 -7.48 7.55 7.26
C ASN A 114 -8.87 7.97 7.80
N TYR A 115 -9.80 7.03 7.98
CA TYR A 115 -11.18 7.31 8.37
C TYR A 115 -11.34 7.56 9.88
N GLY A 116 -12.28 8.44 10.25
CA GLY A 116 -12.63 8.70 11.65
C GLY A 116 -11.65 9.64 12.36
N ASN A 117 -11.17 9.23 13.54
CA ASN A 117 -10.25 10.01 14.36
C ASN A 117 -8.82 9.97 13.79
N PHE A 118 -8.54 10.78 12.77
CA PHE A 118 -7.20 10.89 12.16
C PHE A 118 -6.26 11.78 12.98
N PRO A 119 -4.97 11.43 13.16
CA PRO A 119 -4.30 10.24 12.63
C PRO A 119 -4.47 8.98 13.51
N GLY A 120 -5.15 9.10 14.65
CA GLY A 120 -5.60 7.98 15.47
C GLY A 120 -4.52 6.92 15.72
N SER A 121 -4.88 5.66 15.46
CA SER A 121 -4.02 4.48 15.64
C SER A 121 -3.27 4.06 14.38
N ILE A 122 -3.07 4.96 13.39
CA ILE A 122 -2.18 4.72 12.25
C ILE A 122 -0.78 4.38 12.77
N GLY A 123 -0.25 3.23 12.36
CA GLY A 123 1.00 2.67 12.88
C GLY A 123 0.83 1.45 13.78
N THR A 124 -0.40 1.13 14.20
CA THR A 124 -0.67 -0.13 14.91
C THR A 124 -0.92 -1.27 13.94
N VAL A 125 -0.44 -2.47 14.28
CA VAL A 125 -0.75 -3.70 13.54
C VAL A 125 -2.27 -3.94 13.53
N ALA A 126 -2.92 -3.71 14.66
CA ALA A 126 -4.35 -3.93 14.83
C ALA A 126 -5.20 -3.11 13.84
N LEU A 127 -4.94 -1.81 13.67
CA LEU A 127 -5.66 -0.98 12.69
C LEU A 127 -5.39 -1.47 11.26
N THR A 128 -4.12 -1.72 10.94
CA THR A 128 -3.69 -2.13 9.59
C THR A 128 -4.35 -3.46 9.20
N LYS A 129 -4.32 -4.46 10.10
CA LYS A 129 -4.92 -5.77 9.89
C LYS A 129 -6.44 -5.69 9.71
N ARG A 130 -7.14 -4.89 10.52
CA ARG A 130 -8.57 -4.65 10.36
C ARG A 130 -8.87 -4.03 8.99
N CYS A 131 -8.19 -2.96 8.61
CA CYS A 131 -8.43 -2.28 7.35
C CYS A 131 -8.08 -3.14 6.12
N ALA A 132 -6.97 -3.88 6.18
CA ALA A 132 -6.61 -4.83 5.12
C ALA A 132 -7.67 -5.92 4.97
N THR A 133 -8.14 -6.50 6.08
CA THR A 133 -9.21 -7.51 6.07
C THR A 133 -10.51 -6.95 5.49
N THR A 134 -10.91 -5.73 5.89
CA THR A 134 -12.08 -5.02 5.34
C THR A 134 -11.95 -4.77 3.83
N ALA A 135 -10.75 -4.49 3.34
CA ALA A 135 -10.46 -4.37 1.91
C ALA A 135 -10.38 -5.72 1.18
N GLY A 136 -10.67 -6.84 1.85
CA GLY A 136 -10.62 -8.18 1.30
C GLY A 136 -9.20 -8.69 1.06
N ILE A 137 -8.22 -8.20 1.83
CA ILE A 137 -6.85 -8.71 1.87
C ILE A 137 -6.77 -9.75 2.98
N ASP A 138 -6.43 -10.99 2.62
CA ASP A 138 -6.10 -12.02 3.59
C ASP A 138 -4.76 -11.69 4.25
N TRP A 139 -4.75 -11.44 5.55
CA TRP A 139 -3.60 -10.89 6.26
C TRP A 139 -2.32 -11.70 6.05
N TRP A 140 -2.39 -13.03 6.19
CA TRP A 140 -1.21 -13.88 6.05
C TRP A 140 -0.97 -14.31 4.61
N ARG A 141 -2.01 -14.76 3.88
CA ARG A 141 -1.89 -15.29 2.52
C ARG A 141 -1.48 -14.23 1.50
N SER A 142 -1.81 -12.96 1.74
CA SER A 142 -1.33 -11.87 0.89
C SER A 142 0.18 -11.64 1.00
N GLY A 143 0.79 -11.95 2.14
CA GLY A 143 2.16 -11.55 2.47
C GLY A 143 2.25 -10.23 3.26
N VAL A 144 1.13 -9.53 3.47
CA VAL A 144 1.10 -8.28 4.26
C VAL A 144 1.52 -8.53 5.72
N GLY A 145 0.91 -9.52 6.37
CA GLY A 145 1.19 -9.84 7.77
C GLY A 145 2.64 -10.29 7.99
N SER A 146 3.19 -11.11 7.08
CA SER A 146 4.60 -11.50 7.16
C SER A 146 5.56 -10.32 6.93
N CYS A 147 5.19 -9.35 6.08
CA CYS A 147 5.99 -8.15 5.83
C CYS A 147 6.05 -7.21 7.05
N ILE A 148 4.98 -7.20 7.87
CA ILE A 148 4.85 -6.32 9.02
C ILE A 148 5.34 -7.01 10.30
N GLU A 149 4.82 -8.20 10.61
CA GLU A 149 5.04 -8.90 11.88
C GLU A 149 6.07 -10.05 11.77
N GLY A 150 6.45 -10.44 10.56
CA GLY A 150 7.45 -11.48 10.30
C GLY A 150 6.89 -12.90 10.15
N LYS A 151 7.77 -13.81 9.71
CA LYS A 151 7.41 -15.19 9.36
C LYS A 151 7.00 -16.05 10.55
N ASP A 152 7.56 -15.79 11.72
CA ASP A 152 7.20 -16.52 12.93
C ASP A 152 5.80 -16.14 13.41
N ALA A 153 5.45 -14.85 13.33
CA ALA A 153 4.09 -14.37 13.57
C ALA A 153 3.11 -14.95 12.54
N GLU A 154 3.49 -15.01 11.26
CA GLU A 154 2.69 -15.66 10.22
C GLU A 154 2.40 -17.13 10.54
N LYS A 155 3.44 -17.89 10.93
CA LYS A 155 3.28 -19.31 11.29
C LYS A 155 2.35 -19.48 12.49
N ALA A 156 2.51 -18.67 13.53
CA ALA A 156 1.66 -18.68 14.71
C ALA A 156 0.21 -18.30 14.36
N GLY A 157 0.03 -17.23 13.58
CA GLY A 157 -1.29 -16.75 13.16
C GLY A 157 -2.05 -17.74 12.30
N ARG A 158 -1.39 -18.37 11.32
CA ARG A 158 -2.01 -19.44 10.51
C ARG A 158 -2.38 -20.67 11.32
N LEU A 159 -1.57 -21.02 12.33
CA LEU A 159 -1.89 -22.12 13.23
C LEU A 159 -3.15 -21.78 14.05
N ALA A 160 -3.21 -20.58 14.62
CA ALA A 160 -4.37 -20.10 15.37
C ALA A 160 -5.64 -20.07 14.50
N GLU A 161 -5.54 -19.61 13.25
CA GLU A 161 -6.67 -19.61 12.31
C GLU A 161 -7.16 -21.03 11.98
N ARG A 162 -6.21 -21.95 11.77
CA ARG A 162 -6.52 -23.37 11.53
C ARG A 162 -7.17 -24.02 12.75
N GLU A 163 -6.68 -23.72 13.94
CA GLU A 163 -7.28 -24.22 15.19
C GLU A 163 -8.70 -23.71 15.36
N ALA A 164 -8.94 -22.41 15.18
CA ALA A 164 -10.27 -21.82 15.25
C ALA A 164 -11.25 -22.45 14.24
N TRP A 165 -10.80 -22.69 13.01
CA TRP A 165 -11.60 -23.38 12.00
C TRP A 165 -11.95 -24.83 12.42
N LEU A 166 -11.01 -25.56 13.02
CA LEU A 166 -11.21 -26.93 13.49
C LEU A 166 -12.14 -27.01 14.71
N THR A 167 -12.07 -26.03 15.61
CA THR A 167 -12.86 -26.01 16.85
C THR A 167 -14.23 -25.35 16.67
N GLY A 168 -14.49 -24.73 15.52
CA GLY A 168 -15.69 -23.93 15.29
C GLY A 168 -15.77 -22.71 16.20
N THR A 169 -14.65 -22.30 16.79
CA THR A 169 -14.56 -21.07 17.58
C THR A 169 -14.47 -19.93 16.59
N GLU A 170 -15.42 -19.00 16.65
CA GLU A 170 -15.25 -17.74 15.94
C GLU A 170 -14.00 -17.07 16.53
N ILE A 171 -13.04 -16.70 15.67
CA ILE A 171 -11.94 -15.86 16.13
C ILE A 171 -12.60 -14.53 16.44
N GLU A 172 -12.94 -14.31 17.71
CA GLU A 172 -13.21 -12.97 18.20
C GLU A 172 -11.92 -12.20 17.95
N LEU A 173 -11.92 -11.39 16.88
CA LEU A 173 -11.09 -10.20 16.83
C LEU A 173 -11.27 -9.54 18.19
N PRO A 174 -10.19 -9.24 18.94
CA PRO A 174 -10.32 -8.65 20.26
C PRO A 174 -11.31 -7.52 20.16
N SER A 175 -12.41 -7.60 20.91
CA SER A 175 -13.37 -6.51 21.00
C SER A 175 -12.55 -5.28 21.37
N LEU A 176 -12.49 -4.31 20.46
CA LEU A 176 -11.81 -3.05 20.76
C LEU A 176 -12.45 -2.53 22.05
N PRO A 177 -11.68 -2.29 23.11
CA PRO A 177 -12.20 -1.53 24.22
C PRO A 177 -12.68 -0.17 23.72
N ASP A 178 -13.59 0.44 24.47
CA ASP A 178 -14.31 1.64 24.06
C ASP A 178 -13.34 2.74 23.57
N LEU A 179 -13.78 3.56 22.61
CA LEU A 179 -12.97 4.59 21.95
C LEU A 179 -12.25 5.54 22.93
N ASP A 180 -12.78 5.67 24.15
CA ASP A 180 -12.26 6.52 25.21
C ASP A 180 -11.15 5.83 26.04
N GLU A 181 -11.00 4.51 25.97
CA GLU A 181 -9.92 3.77 26.64
C GLU A 181 -8.68 3.64 25.72
N LEU A 182 -8.83 3.72 24.39
CA LEU A 182 -7.77 3.50 23.38
C LEU A 182 -6.52 4.39 23.54
N ASP A 183 -6.66 5.55 24.19
CA ASP A 183 -5.55 6.48 24.41
C ASP A 183 -4.57 5.99 25.49
N GLU A 184 -4.99 5.13 26.43
CA GLU A 184 -4.09 4.62 27.49
C GLU A 184 -3.27 3.39 27.07
N TRP A 185 -3.67 2.63 26.05
CA TRP A 185 -2.93 1.44 25.57
C TRP A 185 -2.00 1.75 24.39
N ALA A 186 -2.17 2.92 23.77
CA ALA A 186 -1.25 3.43 22.75
C ALA A 186 0.13 3.80 23.33
N GLU A 187 0.23 4.13 24.63
CA GLU A 187 1.51 4.42 25.29
C GLU A 187 2.24 3.17 25.83
N ALA A 188 1.59 2.00 25.85
CA ALA A 188 2.16 0.76 26.38
C ALA A 188 2.28 -0.37 25.35
N ALA A 189 1.85 -0.16 24.10
CA ALA A 189 2.25 -1.03 23.02
C ALA A 189 3.76 -0.86 22.82
N ASP A 190 4.54 -1.81 23.37
CA ASP A 190 5.93 -2.06 22.97
C ASP A 190 6.00 -1.78 21.47
N LEU A 191 6.81 -0.80 21.04
CA LEU A 191 6.94 -0.42 19.63
C LEU A 191 7.00 -1.69 18.80
N ASP A 192 5.88 -2.03 18.14
CA ASP A 192 5.68 -3.36 17.58
C ASP A 192 6.88 -3.64 16.69
N HIS A 193 7.55 -4.79 16.95
CA HIS A 193 8.70 -5.18 16.18
C HIS A 193 8.29 -5.29 14.72
N LEU A 194 8.78 -4.34 13.91
CA LEU A 194 8.61 -4.37 12.47
C LEU A 194 9.61 -5.38 11.88
N ASP A 195 9.13 -6.31 11.08
CA ASP A 195 9.97 -7.30 10.40
C ASP A 195 11.02 -6.64 9.49
N GLU A 196 12.08 -7.39 9.17
CA GLU A 196 13.17 -6.95 8.29
C GLU A 196 12.66 -6.44 6.93
N GLU A 197 11.64 -7.08 6.35
CA GLU A 197 11.06 -6.64 5.07
C GLU A 197 10.42 -5.25 5.22
N GLY A 198 9.55 -5.07 6.22
CA GLY A 198 8.89 -3.80 6.50
C GLY A 198 9.89 -2.67 6.76
N GLN A 199 10.90 -2.93 7.60
CA GLN A 199 11.96 -1.94 7.86
C GLN A 199 12.77 -1.61 6.61
N LYS A 200 13.08 -2.61 5.78
CA LYS A 200 13.81 -2.39 4.52
C LYS A 200 13.00 -1.52 3.58
N ARG A 201 11.71 -1.79 3.41
CA ARG A 201 10.81 -0.99 2.57
C ARG A 201 10.74 0.45 3.05
N LEU A 202 10.58 0.68 4.35
CA LEU A 202 10.59 2.02 4.93
C LEU A 202 11.88 2.78 4.60
N ARG A 203 13.04 2.17 4.85
CA ARG A 203 14.35 2.79 4.55
C ARG A 203 14.54 3.05 3.06
N ASP A 204 14.14 2.14 2.20
CA ASP A 204 14.29 2.29 0.75
C ASP A 204 13.39 3.40 0.21
N SER A 205 12.15 3.47 0.71
CA SER A 205 11.20 4.53 0.37
C SER A 205 11.71 5.91 0.80
N VAL A 206 12.20 6.05 2.04
CA VAL A 206 12.76 7.33 2.53
C VAL A 206 14.00 7.73 1.74
N LYS A 207 14.89 6.78 1.39
CA LYS A 207 16.03 7.05 0.50
C LYS A 207 15.58 7.51 -0.88
N HIS A 208 14.52 6.91 -1.42
CA HIS A 208 13.96 7.31 -2.71
C HIS A 208 13.43 8.75 -2.64
N THR A 209 12.62 9.08 -1.64
CA THR A 209 12.12 10.45 -1.38
C THR A 209 13.25 11.48 -1.29
N ILE A 210 14.34 11.16 -0.57
CA ILE A 210 15.52 12.02 -0.45
C ILE A 210 16.21 12.21 -1.80
N LYS A 211 16.40 11.12 -2.57
CA LYS A 211 17.00 11.16 -3.90
C LYS A 211 16.17 12.00 -4.88
N GLU A 212 14.85 11.93 -4.77
CA GLU A 212 13.88 12.70 -5.55
C GLU A 212 13.80 14.18 -5.11
N GLY A 213 14.53 14.58 -4.06
CA GLY A 213 14.60 15.95 -3.58
C GLY A 213 13.29 16.46 -2.96
N VAL A 214 12.39 15.55 -2.56
CA VAL A 214 11.09 15.92 -2.00
C VAL A 214 11.24 16.26 -0.52
N THR A 215 10.74 17.44 -0.13
CA THR A 215 10.85 17.96 1.24
C THR A 215 9.49 18.24 1.89
N LYS A 216 8.40 18.08 1.13
CA LYS A 216 7.04 18.36 1.55
C LYS A 216 6.18 17.12 1.39
N SER A 217 5.45 16.78 2.45
CA SER A 217 4.40 15.76 2.38
C SER A 217 3.32 16.23 1.41
N CYS A 218 2.55 15.29 0.90
CA CYS A 218 1.54 15.54 -0.12
C CYS A 218 2.08 16.16 -1.41
N THR A 219 3.24 15.66 -1.86
CA THR A 219 3.77 15.98 -3.18
C THR A 219 3.32 14.90 -4.17
N ILE A 220 2.51 15.27 -5.16
CA ILE A 220 2.10 14.44 -6.29
C ILE A 220 2.98 14.77 -7.49
N ARG A 221 3.60 13.77 -8.10
CA ARG A 221 4.31 13.90 -9.38
C ARG A 221 3.68 12.99 -10.44
N ILE A 222 3.33 13.55 -11.58
CA ILE A 222 2.96 12.80 -12.78
C ILE A 222 4.08 12.97 -13.79
N ALA A 223 4.73 11.86 -14.17
CA ALA A 223 5.75 11.86 -15.20
C ALA A 223 5.16 12.39 -16.52
N SER A 224 5.93 13.20 -17.24
CA SER A 224 5.48 13.81 -18.49
C SER A 224 6.34 13.40 -19.66
N THR A 225 5.67 12.96 -20.72
CA THR A 225 6.19 12.77 -22.07
C THR A 225 5.86 13.95 -22.99
N LEU A 226 4.92 14.80 -22.56
CA LEU A 226 4.46 15.98 -23.30
C LEU A 226 5.23 17.26 -22.94
N LYS A 227 5.84 17.30 -21.74
CA LYS A 227 6.57 18.46 -21.22
C LYS A 227 8.00 18.07 -20.82
N HIS A 228 8.86 19.07 -20.67
CA HIS A 228 10.25 18.87 -20.24
C HIS A 228 10.42 18.47 -18.77
N ALA A 229 9.36 18.62 -17.97
CA ALA A 229 9.37 18.34 -16.54
C ALA A 229 8.07 17.64 -16.13
N PRO A 230 8.09 16.79 -15.09
CA PRO A 230 6.88 16.19 -14.55
C PRO A 230 5.93 17.29 -14.04
N ARG A 231 4.64 16.97 -14.02
CA ARG A 231 3.66 17.80 -13.33
C ARG A 231 3.79 17.54 -11.83
N GLU A 232 4.08 18.57 -11.06
CA GLU A 232 4.23 18.49 -9.60
C GLU A 232 3.16 19.32 -8.89
N CYS A 233 2.46 18.73 -7.93
CA CYS A 233 1.45 19.40 -7.13
C CYS A 233 1.71 19.13 -5.66
N VAL A 234 1.67 20.15 -4.81
CA VAL A 234 1.99 20.03 -3.39
C VAL A 234 0.86 20.62 -2.56
N VAL A 235 0.44 19.94 -1.49
CA VAL A 235 -0.36 20.56 -0.42
C VAL A 235 0.56 20.90 0.75
N ASP A 236 0.55 22.14 1.18
CA ASP A 236 1.38 22.63 2.28
C ASP A 236 0.55 23.57 3.15
N GLY A 237 0.17 23.11 4.34
CA GLY A 237 -0.75 23.83 5.23
C GLY A 237 -2.16 23.90 4.67
N GLY A 238 -2.64 22.83 4.04
CA GLY A 238 -3.96 22.75 3.40
C GLY A 238 -4.10 23.55 2.10
N VAL A 239 -3.02 24.15 1.58
CA VAL A 239 -3.03 24.96 0.36
C VAL A 239 -2.32 24.23 -0.77
N TRP A 240 -3.04 24.08 -1.89
CA TRP A 240 -2.51 23.53 -3.14
C TRP A 240 -1.54 24.50 -3.83
N LYS A 241 -0.39 23.99 -4.27
CA LYS A 241 0.68 24.72 -4.99
C LYS A 241 1.15 23.88 -6.19
N GLY A 242 1.65 24.53 -7.25
CA GLY A 242 2.21 23.87 -8.44
C GLY A 242 1.19 23.25 -9.41
N CYS A 243 -0.11 23.40 -9.14
CA CYS A 243 -1.22 22.84 -9.92
C CYS A 243 -2.10 23.93 -10.55
N ASP A 244 -1.48 24.85 -11.30
CA ASP A 244 -2.19 25.97 -11.95
C ASP A 244 -3.25 25.51 -12.96
N ASP A 245 -3.15 24.27 -13.43
CA ASP A 245 -4.11 23.63 -14.33
C ASP A 245 -5.23 22.85 -13.60
N GLY A 246 -5.36 23.03 -12.28
CA GLY A 246 -6.43 22.46 -11.45
C GLY A 246 -5.98 21.33 -10.51
N HIS A 247 -6.71 21.12 -9.43
CA HIS A 247 -6.39 20.14 -8.39
C HIS A 247 -7.60 19.27 -7.99
N ALA A 248 -8.68 19.29 -8.78
CA ALA A 248 -9.76 18.34 -8.61
C ALA A 248 -9.36 16.98 -9.22
N ALA A 249 -10.03 15.89 -8.80
CA ALA A 249 -9.77 14.56 -9.35
C ALA A 249 -9.90 14.51 -10.89
N SER A 250 -10.83 15.28 -11.47
CA SER A 250 -10.98 15.41 -12.92
C SER A 250 -9.76 16.03 -13.61
N ASP A 251 -9.04 16.93 -12.95
CA ASP A 251 -7.86 17.61 -13.50
C ASP A 251 -6.67 16.66 -13.56
N PHE A 252 -6.43 15.91 -12.48
CA PHE A 252 -5.41 14.85 -12.46
C PHE A 252 -5.73 13.76 -13.50
N ALA A 253 -6.98 13.31 -13.57
CA ALA A 253 -7.40 12.31 -14.56
C ALA A 253 -7.26 12.81 -16.01
N ARG A 254 -7.53 14.09 -16.28
CA ARG A 254 -7.28 14.72 -17.58
C ARG A 254 -5.81 14.63 -17.96
N VAL A 255 -4.90 14.98 -17.05
CA VAL A 255 -3.44 14.91 -17.30
C VAL A 255 -3.00 13.46 -17.53
N ILE A 256 -3.45 12.53 -16.68
CA ILE A 256 -3.12 11.10 -16.82
C ILE A 256 -3.58 10.56 -18.18
N ARG A 257 -4.79 10.91 -18.64
CA ARG A 257 -5.28 10.49 -19.97
C ARG A 257 -4.42 11.05 -21.10
N GLN A 258 -4.02 12.31 -21.02
CA GLN A 258 -3.15 12.93 -22.03
C GLN A 258 -1.77 12.25 -22.12
N GLU A 259 -1.16 11.97 -20.96
CA GLU A 259 0.12 11.26 -20.90
C GLU A 259 -0.01 9.81 -21.39
N TRP A 260 -1.09 9.12 -20.98
CA TRP A 260 -1.38 7.77 -21.45
C TRP A 260 -1.53 7.73 -22.97
N ASP A 261 -2.36 8.60 -23.56
CA ASP A 261 -2.57 8.65 -25.01
C ASP A 261 -1.30 8.96 -25.77
N ASN A 262 -0.35 9.67 -25.16
CA ASN A 262 0.95 9.93 -25.77
C ASN A 262 1.91 8.74 -25.66
N LEU A 263 1.88 8.00 -24.55
CA LEU A 263 2.65 6.77 -24.36
C LEU A 263 2.23 5.63 -25.29
N GLN A 264 0.97 5.64 -25.78
CA GLN A 264 0.47 4.61 -26.70
C GLN A 264 0.73 4.91 -28.19
N LYS A 265 1.39 6.02 -28.53
CA LYS A 265 1.74 6.38 -29.91
C LYS A 265 3.09 5.78 -30.31
#